data_AF-A0A9E1XQ66-F1
#
_entry.id   AF-A0A9E1XQ66-F1
#
_cell.length_a   1.000
_cell.length_b   1.000
_cell.length_c   1.000
_cell.angle_alpha   90.00
_cell.angle_beta   90.00
_cell.angle_gamma   90.00
#
_symmetry.space_group_name_H-M   'P 1'
#
loop_
_entity.id
_entity.type
_entity.pdbx_description
1 polymer ?
#
loop_
_entity_poly.entity_id
_entity_poly.type
_entity_poly.pdbx_seq_one_letter_code
_entity_poly.pdbx_strand_id
1 'polypeptide(L)'
;NERFPVVLRDIYGDLLTDPAAMAKVCVEKYGADLISVRLEGTHPEKGDRSAAQSVELVQSVLAAVGVPIIVTGHNHYDKNNEVLKAVAQACAGERLLLNWVEQDNYRTIAGAAMAYEHTIVSQSPIDVNIGKQMNILLTNMDIKQEQIVMDPMTGAMGYGLEYTYSVMERIRMTGLGGDRMLAGPMIVSPGQECIKVKELKAPEADFPAWGGLEKRAALWELTTATNLLYAGADVLIMYHPDAVAGIKKAITKLMDGQ
;
A
#
# COMPACT_ATOMS: atom_id res chain seq x y z
N ASN A 1 3.17 -12.93 17.50
CA ASN A 1 3.22 -12.91 16.02
C ASN A 1 1.93 -13.42 15.35
N GLU A 2 0.80 -13.60 16.07
CA GLU A 2 -0.48 -14.12 15.52
C GLU A 2 -1.20 -13.16 14.57
N ARG A 3 -0.66 -11.95 14.41
CA ARG A 3 -1.21 -10.90 13.54
C ARG A 3 -1.21 -11.29 12.05
N PHE A 4 -0.28 -12.14 11.63
CA PHE A 4 -0.18 -12.60 10.25
C PHE A 4 -0.77 -14.01 10.10
N PRO A 5 -1.47 -14.29 8.98
CA PRO A 5 -1.91 -15.64 8.65
C PRO A 5 -0.74 -16.64 8.64
N VAL A 6 -1.04 -17.91 8.93
CA VAL A 6 -0.02 -18.97 9.02
C VAL A 6 0.85 -19.03 7.77
N VAL A 7 0.28 -18.91 6.58
CA VAL A 7 1.02 -18.91 5.31
C VAL A 7 2.13 -17.85 5.27
N LEU A 8 1.85 -16.62 5.71
CA LEU A 8 2.88 -15.57 5.74
C LEU A 8 3.91 -15.80 6.84
N ARG A 9 3.51 -16.41 7.97
CA ARG A 9 4.45 -16.80 9.02
C ARG A 9 5.40 -17.90 8.55
N ASP A 10 4.91 -18.85 7.77
CA ASP A 10 5.73 -19.93 7.22
C ASP A 10 6.71 -19.41 6.15
N ILE A 11 6.30 -18.42 5.36
CA ILE A 11 7.14 -17.79 4.33
C ILE A 11 8.24 -16.92 4.94
N TYR A 12 7.86 -16.03 5.87
CA TYR A 12 8.78 -15.00 6.38
C TYR A 12 9.48 -15.39 7.68
N GLY A 13 8.89 -16.29 8.48
CA GLY A 13 9.47 -16.78 9.72
C GLY A 13 9.93 -15.65 10.64
N ASP A 14 11.21 -15.71 11.02
CA ASP A 14 11.84 -14.74 11.90
C ASP A 14 12.01 -13.35 11.26
N LEU A 15 11.93 -13.21 9.93
CA LEU A 15 11.97 -11.90 9.26
C LEU A 15 10.82 -11.00 9.69
N LEU A 16 9.70 -11.56 10.16
CA LEU A 16 8.56 -10.78 10.67
C LEU A 16 8.91 -9.93 11.90
N THR A 17 10.01 -10.19 12.59
CA THR A 17 10.50 -9.38 13.72
C THR A 17 11.66 -8.46 13.36
N ASP A 18 12.22 -8.56 12.15
CA ASP A 18 13.29 -7.71 11.63
C ASP A 18 12.89 -7.11 10.27
N PRO A 19 12.20 -5.95 10.27
CA PRO A 19 11.72 -5.33 9.04
C PRO A 19 12.81 -4.91 8.06
N ALA A 20 14.02 -4.59 8.54
CA ALA A 20 15.15 -4.22 7.67
C ALA A 20 15.67 -5.46 6.92
N ALA A 21 15.87 -6.58 7.62
CA ALA A 21 16.21 -7.85 6.99
C ALA A 21 15.10 -8.35 6.05
N MET A 22 13.84 -8.21 6.47
CA MET A 22 12.69 -8.56 5.63
C MET A 22 12.67 -7.75 4.34
N ALA A 23 12.86 -6.42 4.42
CA ALA A 23 12.91 -5.56 3.24
C ALA A 23 14.01 -5.98 2.27
N LYS A 24 15.21 -6.30 2.78
CA LYS A 24 16.31 -6.80 1.97
C LYS A 24 15.96 -8.09 1.24
N VAL A 25 15.34 -9.06 1.93
CA VAL A 25 14.88 -10.31 1.31
C VAL A 25 13.78 -10.04 0.27
N CYS A 26 12.83 -9.15 0.55
CA CYS A 26 11.79 -8.77 -0.40
C CYS A 26 12.38 -8.21 -1.70
N VAL A 27 13.43 -7.38 -1.62
CA VAL A 27 14.10 -6.83 -2.79
C VAL A 27 14.97 -7.88 -3.49
N GLU A 28 15.92 -8.48 -2.78
CA GLU A 28 16.96 -9.33 -3.39
C GLU A 28 16.43 -10.69 -3.86
N LYS A 29 15.53 -11.30 -3.09
CA LYS A 29 15.01 -12.64 -3.38
C LYS A 29 13.68 -12.60 -4.12
N TYR A 30 12.77 -11.72 -3.70
CA TYR A 30 11.41 -11.66 -4.23
C TYR A 30 11.21 -10.57 -5.29
N GLY A 31 12.23 -9.74 -5.54
CA GLY A 31 12.23 -8.76 -6.61
C GLY A 31 11.24 -7.62 -6.39
N ALA A 32 11.02 -7.19 -5.15
CA ALA A 32 10.18 -6.04 -4.85
C ALA A 32 10.77 -4.74 -5.45
N ASP A 33 9.97 -4.02 -6.24
CA ASP A 33 10.39 -2.77 -6.89
C ASP A 33 10.29 -1.56 -5.93
N LEU A 34 9.46 -1.67 -4.88
CA LEU A 34 9.31 -0.72 -3.78
C LEU A 34 9.09 -1.49 -2.47
N ILE A 35 9.36 -0.86 -1.33
CA ILE A 35 9.03 -1.42 0.00
C ILE A 35 8.04 -0.52 0.72
N SER A 36 6.94 -1.11 1.20
CA SER A 36 6.00 -0.44 2.11
C SER A 36 6.29 -0.81 3.56
N VAL A 37 6.72 0.18 4.34
CA VAL A 37 6.90 0.08 5.79
C VAL A 37 5.60 0.49 6.46
N ARG A 38 4.81 -0.49 6.90
CA ARG A 38 3.54 -0.25 7.59
C ARG A 38 3.73 -0.08 9.09
N LEU A 39 3.51 1.14 9.59
CA LEU A 39 3.71 1.55 10.98
C LEU A 39 2.52 1.23 11.89
N GLU A 40 1.79 0.15 11.66
CA GLU A 40 0.60 -0.20 12.45
C GLU A 40 0.89 -0.30 13.97
N GLY A 41 2.12 -0.65 14.34
CA GLY A 41 2.55 -0.74 15.74
C GLY A 41 2.54 0.59 16.48
N THR A 42 2.37 1.72 15.80
CA THR A 42 2.19 3.04 16.43
C THR A 42 0.77 3.27 16.88
N HIS A 43 -0.22 2.49 16.42
CA HIS A 43 -1.59 2.65 16.87
C HIS A 43 -1.66 2.43 18.39
N PRO A 44 -2.37 3.29 19.15
CA PRO A 44 -2.41 3.18 20.62
C PRO A 44 -2.86 1.80 21.11
N GLU A 45 -3.77 1.16 20.38
CA GLU A 45 -4.26 -0.20 20.69
C GLU A 45 -3.42 -1.35 20.11
N LYS A 46 -2.37 -1.07 19.33
CA LYS A 46 -1.56 -2.10 18.63
C LYS A 46 -0.07 -2.01 18.94
N GLY A 47 0.27 -1.40 20.07
CA GLY A 47 1.63 -1.35 20.62
C GLY A 47 2.09 0.05 21.01
N ASP A 48 1.41 1.09 20.55
CA ASP A 48 1.69 2.50 20.88
C ASP A 48 3.17 2.90 20.71
N ARG A 49 3.84 2.36 19.70
CA ARG A 49 5.24 2.73 19.40
C ARG A 49 5.33 4.24 19.19
N SER A 50 6.40 4.82 19.72
CA SER A 50 6.67 6.25 19.63
C SER A 50 7.08 6.69 18.23
N ALA A 51 6.99 8.00 17.96
CA ALA A 51 7.53 8.59 16.75
C ALA A 51 9.04 8.32 16.58
N ALA A 52 9.82 8.40 17.67
CA ALA A 52 11.27 8.13 17.63
C ALA A 52 11.59 6.69 17.20
N GLN A 53 10.92 5.70 17.79
CA GLN A 53 11.08 4.29 17.39
C GLN A 53 10.66 4.05 15.93
N SER A 54 9.68 4.81 15.44
CA SER A 54 9.23 4.72 14.06
C SER A 54 10.23 5.33 13.07
N VAL A 55 10.87 6.44 13.45
CA VAL A 55 11.98 7.04 12.70
C VAL A 55 13.14 6.06 12.58
N GLU A 56 13.59 5.49 13.71
CA GLU A 56 14.67 4.50 13.73
C GLU A 56 14.34 3.30 12.83
N LEU A 57 13.09 2.82 12.88
CA LEU A 57 12.63 1.73 12.04
C LEU A 57 12.69 2.08 10.55
N VAL A 58 12.14 3.23 10.14
CA VAL A 58 12.15 3.63 8.71
C VAL A 58 13.58 3.86 8.23
N GLN A 59 14.43 4.50 9.02
CA GLN A 59 15.86 4.69 8.69
C GLN A 59 16.61 3.36 8.57
N SER A 60 16.30 2.37 9.41
CA SER A 60 16.92 1.04 9.31
C SER A 60 16.54 0.35 7.99
N VAL A 61 15.31 0.53 7.50
CA VAL A 61 14.87 -0.02 6.21
C VAL A 61 15.51 0.74 5.05
N LEU A 62 15.57 2.07 5.11
CA LEU A 62 16.27 2.90 4.12
C LEU A 62 17.74 2.51 3.98
N ALA A 63 18.41 2.20 5.10
CA ALA A 63 19.80 1.75 5.08
C ALA A 63 19.97 0.32 4.50
N ALA A 64 18.92 -0.50 4.57
CA ALA A 64 18.96 -1.90 4.16
C ALA A 64 18.69 -2.13 2.67
N VAL A 65 17.98 -1.22 2.00
CA VAL A 65 17.57 -1.37 0.59
C VAL A 65 17.80 -0.10 -0.22
N GLY A 66 18.05 -0.25 -1.53
CA GLY A 66 18.21 0.87 -2.46
C GLY A 66 16.95 1.24 -3.25
N VAL A 67 15.81 0.60 -2.97
CA VAL A 67 14.53 0.87 -3.66
C VAL A 67 13.71 1.93 -2.92
N PRO A 68 12.80 2.66 -3.60
CA PRO A 68 11.96 3.65 -2.95
C PRO A 68 11.09 3.09 -1.81
N ILE A 69 10.91 3.89 -0.77
CA ILE A 69 10.14 3.52 0.43
C ILE A 69 8.79 4.24 0.50
N ILE A 70 7.75 3.46 0.74
CA ILE A 70 6.40 3.91 1.08
C ILE A 70 6.24 3.77 2.60
N VAL A 71 5.94 4.86 3.30
CA VAL A 71 5.66 4.81 4.75
C VAL A 71 4.15 4.80 4.95
N THR A 72 3.62 3.67 5.40
CA THR A 72 2.17 3.46 5.52
C THR A 72 1.71 3.56 6.98
N GLY A 73 0.88 4.57 7.25
CA GLY A 73 0.27 4.85 8.54
C GLY A 73 -1.03 4.07 8.81
N HIS A 74 -1.88 4.66 9.65
CA HIS A 74 -3.18 4.13 10.07
C HIS A 74 -4.21 5.24 10.35
N ASN A 75 -5.47 4.87 10.58
CA ASN A 75 -6.60 5.80 10.72
C ASN A 75 -6.74 6.51 12.09
N HIS A 76 -5.87 6.25 13.07
CA HIS A 76 -5.80 7.07 14.28
C HIS A 76 -5.03 8.38 14.04
N TYR A 77 -5.74 9.44 13.64
CA TYR A 77 -5.17 10.68 13.09
C TYR A 77 -4.12 11.37 13.95
N ASP A 78 -4.37 11.61 15.25
CA ASP A 78 -3.43 12.36 16.08
C ASP A 78 -2.06 11.68 16.16
N LYS A 79 -2.08 10.39 16.48
CA LYS A 79 -0.88 9.56 16.53
C LYS A 79 -0.21 9.41 15.16
N ASN A 80 -0.99 9.22 14.09
CA ASN A 80 -0.46 9.12 12.74
C ASN A 80 0.24 10.42 12.29
N ASN A 81 -0.36 11.57 12.62
CA ASN A 81 0.20 12.90 12.34
C ASN A 81 1.51 13.14 13.10
N GLU A 82 1.57 12.78 14.39
CA GLU A 82 2.79 12.85 15.20
C GLU A 82 3.92 12.03 14.55
N VAL A 83 3.64 10.78 14.22
CA VAL A 83 4.62 9.82 13.68
C VAL A 83 5.07 10.23 12.28
N LEU A 84 4.15 10.45 11.34
CA LEU A 84 4.52 10.74 9.95
C LEU A 84 5.21 12.09 9.80
N LYS A 85 4.90 13.08 10.66
CA LYS A 85 5.65 14.34 10.70
C LYS A 85 7.10 14.12 11.13
N ALA A 86 7.33 13.31 12.17
CA ALA A 86 8.68 13.00 12.64
C ALA A 86 9.47 12.20 11.59
N VAL A 87 8.84 11.21 10.95
CA VAL A 87 9.45 10.42 9.87
C VAL A 87 9.81 11.31 8.68
N ALA A 88 8.90 12.18 8.24
CA ALA A 88 9.15 13.12 7.15
C ALA A 88 10.34 14.04 7.44
N GLN A 89 10.39 14.60 8.65
CA GLN A 89 11.50 15.47 9.05
C GLN A 89 12.84 14.72 9.09
N ALA A 90 12.88 13.53 9.70
CA ALA A 90 14.10 12.78 9.92
C ALA A 90 14.64 12.10 8.64
N CYS A 91 13.78 11.91 7.64
CA CYS A 91 14.13 11.29 6.35
C CYS A 91 14.08 12.29 5.19
N ALA A 92 14.22 13.59 5.48
CA ALA A 92 14.26 14.63 4.45
C ALA A 92 15.36 14.35 3.41
N GLY A 93 15.03 14.50 2.13
CA GLY A 93 15.93 14.17 1.01
C GLY A 93 15.74 12.76 0.42
N GLU A 94 15.11 11.83 1.15
CA GLU A 94 14.85 10.46 0.67
C GLU A 94 13.65 10.36 -0.28
N ARG A 95 12.85 11.43 -0.38
CA ARG A 95 11.67 11.53 -1.25
C ARG A 95 10.68 10.36 -1.07
N LEU A 96 10.34 10.08 0.19
CA LEU A 96 9.40 9.04 0.59
C LEU A 96 8.01 9.22 -0.05
N LEU A 97 7.24 8.13 -0.13
CA LEU A 97 5.80 8.17 -0.37
C LEU A 97 5.05 8.02 0.96
N LEU A 98 4.48 9.11 1.47
CA LEU A 98 3.72 9.14 2.72
C LEU A 98 2.28 8.66 2.46
N ASN A 99 1.96 7.48 2.98
CA ASN A 99 0.72 6.76 2.72
C ASN A 99 -0.12 6.68 4.01
N TRP A 100 -1.25 7.34 4.18
CA TRP A 100 -2.01 8.19 3.27
C TRP A 100 -2.58 9.39 4.02
N VAL A 101 -3.24 10.27 3.28
CA VAL A 101 -4.11 11.32 3.79
C VAL A 101 -5.57 11.11 3.36
N GLU A 102 -6.49 11.60 4.18
CA GLU A 102 -7.94 11.55 3.95
C GLU A 102 -8.54 12.96 4.04
N GLN A 103 -9.78 13.12 3.59
CA GLN A 103 -10.46 14.43 3.52
C GLN A 103 -10.50 15.18 4.84
N ASP A 104 -10.67 14.44 5.94
CA ASP A 104 -10.75 15.00 7.29
C ASP A 104 -9.37 15.19 7.93
N ASN A 105 -8.30 14.59 7.38
CA ASN A 105 -6.96 14.61 7.96
C ASN A 105 -5.84 14.61 6.90
N TYR A 106 -5.75 15.68 6.10
CA TYR A 106 -4.68 15.84 5.11
C TYR A 106 -3.64 16.90 5.45
N ARG A 107 -4.04 17.98 6.14
CA ARG A 107 -3.23 19.20 6.25
C ARG A 107 -1.86 18.98 6.89
N THR A 108 -1.80 18.21 7.97
CA THR A 108 -0.55 18.01 8.73
C THR A 108 0.49 17.24 7.92
N ILE A 109 0.07 16.11 7.34
CA ILE A 109 0.96 15.25 6.56
C ILE A 109 1.30 15.91 5.22
N ALA A 110 0.35 16.61 4.58
CA ALA A 110 0.62 17.42 3.38
C ALA A 110 1.64 18.52 3.66
N GLY A 111 1.50 19.26 4.76
CA GLY A 111 2.47 20.27 5.17
C GLY A 111 3.87 19.68 5.42
N ALA A 112 3.96 18.51 6.06
CA ALA A 112 5.22 17.81 6.25
C ALA A 112 5.82 17.32 4.92
N ALA A 113 5.00 16.75 4.03
CA ALA A 113 5.44 16.31 2.71
C ALA A 113 5.99 17.47 1.88
N MET A 114 5.34 18.64 1.92
CA MET A 114 5.81 19.85 1.26
C MET A 114 7.14 20.34 1.86
N ALA A 115 7.23 20.42 3.19
CA ALA A 115 8.40 20.97 3.88
C ALA A 115 9.67 20.12 3.69
N TYR A 116 9.52 18.81 3.54
CA TYR A 116 10.64 17.85 3.45
C TYR A 116 10.74 17.14 2.09
N GLU A 117 10.03 17.67 1.08
CA GLU A 117 10.08 17.23 -0.32
C GLU A 117 9.73 15.74 -0.54
N HIS A 118 8.67 15.29 0.14
CA HIS A 118 8.10 13.95 -0.05
C HIS A 118 6.91 13.96 -1.01
N THR A 119 6.46 12.75 -1.35
CA THR A 119 5.23 12.50 -2.11
C THR A 119 4.15 11.97 -1.18
N ILE A 120 2.88 12.03 -1.61
CA ILE A 120 1.73 11.74 -0.76
C ILE A 120 0.73 10.82 -1.45
N VAL A 121 0.14 9.91 -0.69
CA VAL A 121 -1.01 9.12 -1.15
C VAL A 121 -2.30 9.80 -0.68
N SER A 122 -3.16 10.13 -1.62
CA SER A 122 -4.48 10.69 -1.40
C SER A 122 -5.53 9.58 -1.47
N GLN A 123 -6.05 9.16 -0.31
CA GLN A 123 -7.04 8.10 -0.26
C GLN A 123 -8.47 8.64 -0.39
N SER A 124 -9.33 7.93 -1.14
CA SER A 124 -10.77 8.13 -1.16
C SER A 124 -11.53 6.82 -0.93
N PRO A 125 -12.64 6.82 -0.17
CA PRO A 125 -13.37 5.61 0.17
C PRO A 125 -14.28 5.16 -0.99
N ILE A 126 -13.69 4.59 -2.04
CA ILE A 126 -14.40 4.05 -3.21
C ILE A 126 -15.34 5.11 -3.83
N ASP A 127 -14.87 6.35 -3.93
CA ASP A 127 -15.63 7.47 -4.49
C ASP A 127 -14.74 8.37 -5.36
N VAL A 128 -15.16 8.54 -6.62
CA VAL A 128 -14.44 9.33 -7.64
C VAL A 128 -14.48 10.83 -7.32
N ASN A 129 -15.59 11.34 -6.79
CA ASN A 129 -15.75 12.75 -6.46
C ASN A 129 -14.90 13.11 -5.24
N ILE A 130 -14.85 12.24 -4.22
CA ILE A 130 -13.96 12.43 -3.08
C ILE A 130 -12.50 12.36 -3.54
N GLY A 131 -12.14 11.40 -4.39
CA GLY A 131 -10.79 11.32 -4.97
C GLY A 131 -10.38 12.59 -5.70
N LYS A 132 -11.25 13.12 -6.56
CA LYS A 132 -11.04 14.41 -7.24
C LYS A 132 -10.92 15.57 -6.24
N GLN A 133 -11.81 15.63 -5.26
CA GLN A 133 -11.82 16.70 -4.27
C GLN A 133 -10.55 16.68 -3.42
N MET A 134 -10.04 15.51 -3.05
CA MET A 134 -8.79 15.38 -2.32
C MET A 134 -7.61 15.96 -3.11
N ASN A 135 -7.50 15.61 -4.40
CA ASN A 135 -6.44 16.15 -5.25
C ASN A 135 -6.54 17.67 -5.38
N ILE A 136 -7.76 18.23 -5.48
CA ILE A 136 -7.98 19.69 -5.44
C ILE A 136 -7.49 20.29 -4.12
N LEU A 137 -7.87 19.71 -2.98
CA LEU A 137 -7.47 20.18 -1.65
C LEU A 137 -5.94 20.18 -1.47
N LEU A 138 -5.25 19.14 -1.93
CA LEU A 138 -3.80 19.04 -1.88
C LEU A 138 -3.12 20.05 -2.80
N THR A 139 -3.60 20.23 -4.03
CA THR A 139 -3.05 21.23 -4.95
C THR A 139 -3.27 22.67 -4.48
N ASN A 140 -4.37 22.95 -3.76
CA ASN A 140 -4.59 24.25 -3.12
C ASN A 140 -3.65 24.52 -1.94
N MET A 141 -2.95 23.50 -1.46
CA MET A 141 -1.85 23.60 -0.48
C MET A 141 -0.47 23.61 -1.15
N ASP A 142 -0.40 23.90 -2.46
CA ASP A 142 0.82 23.94 -3.27
C ASP A 142 1.56 22.59 -3.39
N ILE A 143 0.89 21.47 -3.07
CA ILE A 143 1.41 20.14 -3.43
C ILE A 143 1.29 19.97 -4.94
N LYS A 144 2.40 19.71 -5.61
CA LYS A 144 2.41 19.53 -7.06
C LYS A 144 1.70 18.23 -7.43
N GLN A 145 1.00 18.21 -8.57
CA GLN A 145 0.22 17.04 -9.00
C GLN A 145 1.10 15.79 -9.16
N GLU A 146 2.33 15.95 -9.64
CA GLU A 146 3.32 14.87 -9.76
C GLU A 146 3.82 14.30 -8.42
N GLN A 147 3.46 14.92 -7.30
CA GLN A 147 3.75 14.42 -5.94
C GLN A 147 2.55 13.68 -5.33
N ILE A 148 1.43 13.55 -6.03
CA ILE A 148 0.20 12.94 -5.53
C ILE A 148 -0.03 11.59 -6.23
N VAL A 149 -0.22 10.54 -5.43
CA VAL A 149 -0.67 9.22 -5.88
C VAL A 149 -2.06 8.97 -5.30
N MET A 150 -3.00 8.50 -6.10
CA MET A 150 -4.38 8.26 -5.64
C MET A 150 -4.53 6.85 -5.07
N ASP A 151 -5.22 6.69 -3.94
CA ASP A 151 -5.65 5.39 -3.42
C ASP A 151 -7.19 5.35 -3.40
N PRO A 152 -7.84 4.65 -4.35
CA PRO A 152 -9.29 4.56 -4.41
C PRO A 152 -9.90 3.61 -3.36
N MET A 153 -9.11 3.17 -2.38
CA MET A 153 -9.42 2.18 -1.37
C MET A 153 -9.63 0.79 -1.96
N THR A 154 -8.78 -0.15 -1.55
CA THR A 154 -8.79 -1.52 -2.09
C THR A 154 -9.90 -2.36 -1.47
N GLY A 155 -10.65 -3.07 -2.30
CA GLY A 155 -11.49 -4.20 -1.92
C GLY A 155 -10.80 -5.52 -2.32
N ALA A 156 -10.88 -6.54 -1.47
CA ALA A 156 -10.35 -7.87 -1.79
C ALA A 156 -11.34 -8.67 -2.66
N MET A 157 -10.83 -9.63 -3.42
CA MET A 157 -11.69 -10.56 -4.16
C MET A 157 -12.72 -11.24 -3.23
N GLY A 158 -14.01 -11.13 -3.59
CA GLY A 158 -15.14 -11.61 -2.79
C GLY A 158 -15.61 -10.64 -1.68
N TYR A 159 -14.91 -9.53 -1.49
CA TYR A 159 -15.15 -8.54 -0.43
C TYR A 159 -15.07 -7.11 -1.00
N GLY A 160 -15.91 -6.82 -1.99
CA GLY A 160 -16.10 -5.46 -2.53
C GLY A 160 -15.10 -5.01 -3.60
N LEU A 161 -14.30 -5.93 -4.15
CA LEU A 161 -13.38 -5.66 -5.26
C LEU A 161 -14.06 -4.98 -6.46
N GLU A 162 -15.28 -5.39 -6.80
CA GLU A 162 -16.06 -4.87 -7.92
C GLU A 162 -16.37 -3.37 -7.81
N TYR A 163 -16.55 -2.87 -6.58
CA TYR A 163 -16.75 -1.44 -6.33
C TYR A 163 -15.45 -0.67 -6.54
N THR A 164 -14.33 -1.14 -5.96
CA THR A 164 -13.00 -0.57 -6.21
C THR A 164 -12.67 -0.59 -7.70
N TYR A 165 -12.88 -1.71 -8.38
CA TYR A 165 -12.61 -1.90 -9.81
C TYR A 165 -13.36 -0.87 -10.65
N SER A 166 -14.67 -0.73 -10.42
CA SER A 166 -15.52 0.21 -11.18
C SER A 166 -15.11 1.66 -10.93
N VAL A 167 -14.71 2.01 -9.70
CA VAL A 167 -14.23 3.36 -9.36
C VAL A 167 -12.88 3.65 -10.01
N MET A 168 -11.96 2.69 -10.01
CA MET A 168 -10.67 2.81 -10.69
C MET A 168 -10.82 3.04 -12.19
N GLU A 169 -11.67 2.27 -12.87
CA GLU A 169 -11.93 2.49 -14.30
C GLU A 169 -12.53 3.87 -14.56
N ARG A 170 -13.45 4.33 -13.70
CA ARG A 170 -14.03 5.68 -13.81
C ARG A 170 -12.97 6.77 -13.61
N ILE A 171 -12.08 6.61 -12.63
CA ILE A 171 -10.95 7.53 -12.41
C ILE A 171 -10.08 7.58 -13.66
N ARG A 172 -9.64 6.41 -14.15
CA ARG A 172 -8.79 6.30 -15.35
C ARG A 172 -9.44 6.92 -16.58
N MET A 173 -10.69 6.58 -16.87
CA MET A 173 -11.42 7.10 -18.03
C MET A 173 -11.66 8.60 -17.95
N THR A 174 -11.94 9.12 -16.75
CA THR A 174 -12.14 10.57 -16.55
C THR A 174 -10.82 11.33 -16.71
N GLY A 175 -9.72 10.78 -16.18
CA GLY A 175 -8.37 11.31 -16.38
C GLY A 175 -7.96 11.34 -17.86
N LEU A 176 -8.18 10.23 -18.59
CA LEU A 176 -7.95 10.15 -20.04
C LEU A 176 -8.87 11.09 -20.83
N GLY A 177 -10.07 11.37 -20.33
CA GLY A 177 -11.00 12.38 -20.86
C GLY A 177 -10.55 13.83 -20.66
N GLY A 178 -9.41 14.07 -19.99
CA GLY A 178 -8.79 15.38 -19.83
C GLY A 178 -8.92 15.99 -18.43
N ASP A 179 -9.54 15.31 -17.47
CA ASP A 179 -9.59 15.79 -16.08
C ASP A 179 -8.24 15.58 -15.38
N ARG A 180 -7.45 16.65 -15.31
CA ARG A 180 -6.11 16.62 -14.69
C ARG A 180 -6.12 16.21 -13.22
N MET A 181 -7.23 16.44 -12.50
CA MET A 181 -7.33 16.05 -11.09
C MET A 181 -7.55 14.56 -10.89
N LEU A 182 -7.77 13.80 -11.96
CA LEU A 182 -7.90 12.33 -11.92
C LEU A 182 -6.89 11.65 -12.86
N ALA A 183 -5.93 12.40 -13.40
CA ALA A 183 -4.90 11.91 -14.32
C ALA A 183 -3.62 11.43 -13.62
N GLY A 184 -3.65 11.30 -12.28
CA GLY A 184 -2.53 10.78 -11.49
C GLY A 184 -2.44 9.26 -11.50
N PRO A 185 -1.33 8.69 -11.00
CA PRO A 185 -1.19 7.26 -10.80
C PRO A 185 -2.07 6.76 -9.64
N MET A 186 -2.44 5.48 -9.68
CA MET A 186 -3.20 4.80 -8.63
C MET A 186 -2.35 3.76 -7.89
N ILE A 187 -2.40 3.80 -6.56
CA ILE A 187 -1.83 2.79 -5.67
C ILE A 187 -2.95 1.99 -4.98
N VAL A 188 -2.75 0.69 -4.87
CA VAL A 188 -3.69 -0.22 -4.20
C VAL A 188 -2.93 -1.21 -3.31
N SER A 189 -3.60 -1.76 -2.30
CA SER A 189 -2.99 -2.62 -1.28
C SER A 189 -3.65 -4.01 -1.19
N PRO A 190 -3.64 -4.81 -2.27
CA PRO A 190 -4.28 -6.14 -2.27
C PRO A 190 -3.77 -7.05 -1.14
N GLY A 191 -2.46 -7.02 -0.84
CA GLY A 191 -1.91 -7.83 0.25
C GLY A 191 -2.55 -7.52 1.60
N GLN A 192 -2.73 -6.24 1.92
CA GLN A 192 -3.35 -5.80 3.17
C GLN A 192 -4.81 -6.23 3.30
N GLU A 193 -5.58 -6.21 2.21
CA GLU A 193 -6.99 -6.59 2.25
C GLU A 193 -7.16 -8.10 2.22
N CYS A 194 -6.38 -8.81 1.41
CA CYS A 194 -6.43 -10.26 1.32
C CYS A 194 -6.06 -10.94 2.65
N ILE A 195 -5.10 -10.43 3.42
CA ILE A 195 -4.78 -11.05 4.72
C ILE A 195 -5.90 -10.95 5.76
N LYS A 196 -6.96 -10.15 5.52
CA LYS A 196 -8.09 -10.03 6.44
C LYS A 196 -9.15 -11.11 6.17
N VAL A 197 -9.26 -11.60 4.94
CA VAL A 197 -10.34 -12.50 4.50
C VAL A 197 -10.19 -13.89 5.08
N LYS A 198 -11.32 -14.61 5.19
CA LYS A 198 -11.37 -15.95 5.78
C LYS A 198 -10.64 -16.97 4.90
N GLU A 199 -10.74 -16.82 3.60
CA GLU A 199 -10.23 -17.75 2.59
C GLU A 199 -8.70 -17.75 2.50
N LEU A 200 -8.03 -16.79 3.14
CA LEU A 200 -6.57 -16.75 3.29
C LEU A 200 -6.09 -17.32 4.65
N LYS A 201 -7.02 -17.69 5.54
CA LYS A 201 -6.70 -18.14 6.92
C LYS A 201 -7.23 -19.52 7.24
N ALA A 202 -8.39 -19.87 6.70
CA ALA A 202 -9.13 -21.04 7.13
C ALA A 202 -8.41 -22.33 6.71
N PRO A 203 -8.17 -23.27 7.65
CA PRO A 203 -7.45 -24.49 7.36
C PRO A 203 -8.25 -25.38 6.39
N GLU A 204 -7.54 -26.18 5.59
CA GLU A 204 -8.16 -27.10 4.63
C GLU A 204 -9.04 -28.15 5.32
N ALA A 205 -8.70 -28.58 6.53
CA ALA A 205 -9.50 -29.53 7.31
C ALA A 205 -10.94 -29.05 7.56
N ASP A 206 -11.12 -27.74 7.79
CA ASP A 206 -12.44 -27.14 8.03
C ASP A 206 -13.18 -26.85 6.71
N PHE A 207 -12.45 -26.65 5.61
CA PHE A 207 -13.00 -26.35 4.29
C PHE A 207 -12.32 -27.17 3.17
N PRO A 208 -12.54 -28.50 3.11
CA PRO A 208 -11.81 -29.36 2.16
C PRO A 208 -12.04 -28.99 0.70
N ALA A 209 -13.23 -28.48 0.36
CA ALA A 209 -13.58 -28.05 -0.98
C ALA A 209 -12.81 -26.81 -1.47
N TRP A 210 -12.17 -26.06 -0.56
CA TRP A 210 -11.37 -24.87 -0.91
C TRP A 210 -9.92 -25.22 -1.28
N GLY A 211 -9.50 -26.47 -1.04
CA GLY A 211 -8.16 -26.96 -1.32
C GLY A 211 -7.07 -26.34 -0.44
N GLY A 212 -5.83 -26.67 -0.79
CA GLY A 212 -4.61 -26.34 -0.04
C GLY A 212 -4.45 -24.85 0.25
N LEU A 213 -4.24 -24.54 1.53
CA LEU A 213 -4.19 -23.16 2.04
C LEU A 213 -3.06 -22.34 1.43
N GLU A 214 -1.85 -22.89 1.29
CA GLU A 214 -0.69 -22.21 0.71
C GLU A 214 -1.00 -21.69 -0.71
N LYS A 215 -1.39 -22.61 -1.60
CA LYS A 215 -1.75 -22.27 -2.99
C LYS A 215 -2.95 -21.33 -3.06
N ARG A 216 -3.99 -21.57 -2.24
CA ARG A 216 -5.19 -20.72 -2.19
C ARG A 216 -4.85 -19.30 -1.77
N ALA A 217 -3.99 -19.11 -0.77
CA ALA A 217 -3.58 -17.80 -0.29
C ALA A 217 -2.84 -17.00 -1.37
N ALA A 218 -1.87 -17.62 -2.04
CA ALA A 218 -1.15 -17.02 -3.16
C ALA A 218 -2.11 -16.59 -4.29
N LEU A 219 -3.02 -17.48 -4.68
CA LEU A 219 -3.97 -17.22 -5.75
C LEU A 219 -4.99 -16.13 -5.42
N TRP A 220 -5.42 -16.02 -4.16
CA TRP A 220 -6.37 -14.99 -3.74
C TRP A 220 -5.79 -13.58 -3.90
N GLU A 221 -4.56 -13.41 -3.46
CA GLU A 221 -3.84 -12.15 -3.61
C GLU A 221 -3.50 -11.87 -5.07
N LEU A 222 -3.00 -12.87 -5.82
CA LEU A 222 -2.71 -12.76 -7.25
C LEU A 222 -3.96 -12.33 -8.04
N THR A 223 -5.10 -12.96 -7.78
CA THR A 223 -6.32 -12.67 -8.54
C THR A 223 -6.87 -11.29 -8.18
N THR A 224 -6.81 -10.89 -6.90
CA THR A 224 -7.17 -9.53 -6.48
C THR A 224 -6.29 -8.50 -7.18
N ALA A 225 -4.96 -8.66 -7.11
CA ALA A 225 -4.00 -7.76 -7.74
C ALA A 225 -4.14 -7.72 -9.27
N THR A 226 -4.42 -8.85 -9.92
CA THR A 226 -4.62 -8.93 -11.38
C THR A 226 -5.83 -8.10 -11.82
N ASN A 227 -6.95 -8.18 -11.09
CA ASN A 227 -8.12 -7.37 -11.40
C ASN A 227 -7.83 -5.87 -11.22
N LEU A 228 -7.16 -5.49 -10.13
CA LEU A 228 -6.79 -4.09 -9.88
C LEU A 228 -5.79 -3.57 -10.93
N LEU A 229 -4.86 -4.40 -11.39
CA LEU A 229 -3.97 -4.09 -12.51
C LEU A 229 -4.76 -3.77 -13.77
N TYR A 230 -5.74 -4.60 -14.14
CA TYR A 230 -6.59 -4.35 -15.31
C TYR A 230 -7.47 -3.11 -15.17
N ALA A 231 -7.89 -2.75 -13.95
CA ALA A 231 -8.59 -1.51 -13.66
C ALA A 231 -7.69 -0.26 -13.73
N GLY A 232 -6.37 -0.45 -13.93
CA GLY A 232 -5.40 0.62 -14.15
C GLY A 232 -4.56 1.00 -12.94
N ALA A 233 -4.34 0.11 -11.98
CA ALA A 233 -3.36 0.32 -10.90
C ALA A 233 -1.94 0.48 -11.45
N ASP A 234 -1.20 1.44 -10.90
CA ASP A 234 0.21 1.72 -11.22
C ASP A 234 1.16 1.16 -10.13
N VAL A 235 0.68 1.07 -8.88
CA VAL A 235 1.45 0.50 -7.76
C VAL A 235 0.59 -0.51 -6.97
N LEU A 236 1.13 -1.71 -6.74
CA LEU A 236 0.48 -2.80 -6.02
C LEU A 236 1.29 -3.15 -4.76
N ILE A 237 0.77 -2.84 -3.57
CA ILE A 237 1.37 -3.27 -2.29
C ILE A 237 0.91 -4.72 -2.00
N MET A 238 1.83 -5.66 -2.18
CA MET A 238 1.59 -7.10 -2.07
C MET A 238 2.44 -7.74 -0.95
N TYR A 239 1.99 -8.89 -0.43
CA TYR A 239 2.62 -9.63 0.67
C TYR A 239 3.08 -11.04 0.29
N HIS A 240 2.38 -11.79 -0.56
CA HIS A 240 2.75 -13.16 -0.91
C HIS A 240 3.76 -13.21 -2.08
N PRO A 241 4.98 -13.77 -1.93
CA PRO A 241 5.99 -13.77 -2.98
C PRO A 241 5.57 -14.46 -4.29
N ASP A 242 4.87 -15.59 -4.22
CA ASP A 242 4.38 -16.25 -5.43
C ASP A 242 3.33 -15.41 -6.19
N ALA A 243 2.51 -14.65 -5.46
CA ALA A 243 1.56 -13.72 -6.06
C ALA A 243 2.31 -12.57 -6.75
N VAL A 244 3.35 -12.03 -6.11
CA VAL A 244 4.24 -11.01 -6.71
C VAL A 244 4.86 -11.54 -8.01
N ALA A 245 5.47 -12.73 -7.98
CA ALA A 245 6.05 -13.35 -9.17
C ALA A 245 5.02 -13.55 -10.30
N GLY A 246 3.81 -13.97 -9.95
CA GLY A 246 2.69 -14.09 -10.88
C GLY A 246 2.29 -12.75 -11.51
N ILE A 247 2.20 -11.69 -10.71
CA ILE A 247 1.89 -10.33 -11.18
C ILE A 247 3.00 -9.78 -12.06
N LYS A 248 4.27 -9.90 -11.69
CA LYS A 248 5.38 -9.43 -12.53
C LYS A 248 5.35 -10.11 -13.90
N LYS A 249 5.08 -11.41 -13.93
CA LYS A 249 4.90 -12.16 -15.19
C LYS A 249 3.70 -11.66 -16.01
N ALA A 250 2.58 -11.34 -15.36
CA ALA A 250 1.42 -10.78 -16.04
C ALA A 250 1.73 -9.39 -16.64
N ILE A 251 2.40 -8.52 -15.89
CA ILE A 251 2.84 -7.19 -16.35
C ILE A 251 3.79 -7.33 -17.55
N THR A 252 4.81 -8.19 -17.47
CA THR A 252 5.74 -8.42 -18.60
C THR A 252 4.99 -8.80 -19.87
N LYS A 253 4.04 -9.75 -19.80
CA LYS A 253 3.25 -10.14 -20.98
C LYS A 253 2.42 -8.98 -21.56
N LEU A 254 1.75 -8.22 -20.70
CA LEU A 254 0.95 -7.06 -21.12
C LEU A 254 1.80 -5.99 -21.80
N MET A 255 3.03 -5.78 -21.33
CA MET A 255 3.95 -4.78 -21.88
C MET A 255 4.66 -5.26 -23.15
N ASP A 256 4.96 -6.56 -23.26
CA ASP A 256 5.64 -7.15 -24.42
C ASP A 256 4.69 -7.39 -25.61
N GLY A 257 3.39 -7.15 -25.44
CA GLY A 257 2.37 -7.35 -26.48
C GLY A 257 2.17 -8.82 -26.88
N GLN A 258 2.49 -9.76 -25.98
CA GLN A 258 2.32 -11.21 -26.17
C GLN A 258 1.12 -11.79 -25.42
#